data_AF-K4JE44-F1
#
_entry.id   AF-K4JE44-F1
#
_cell.length_a   1.000
_cell.length_b   1.000
_cell.length_c   1.000
_cell.angle_alpha   90.00
_cell.angle_beta   90.00
_cell.angle_gamma   90.00
#
_symmetry.space_group_name_H-M   'P 1'
#
loop_
_entity.id
_entity.type
_entity.pdbx_description
1 polymer ?
#
loop_
_entity_poly.entity_id
_entity_poly.type
_entity_poly.pdbx_seq_one_letter_code
_entity_poly.pdbx_strand_id
1 'polypeptide(L)'
;PPCFASQDVQLLQVLKNYEMKRDDLDRYVFLMGLQDHNEKLFYRVLTSDVERFMPIIYTPTVGLACQQYGLIFRRPRGLFITIHDRGHISTLLQNWPEKDIRAVCVTD
;
A
#
# COMPACT_ATOMS: atom_id res chain seq x y z
N PRO A 1 18.37 14.29 6.52
CA PRO A 1 18.93 15.65 6.74
C PRO A 1 18.89 16.00 8.23
N PRO A 2 19.72 16.95 8.72
CA PRO A 2 19.70 17.39 10.12
C PRO A 2 18.49 18.31 10.37
N CYS A 3 17.28 17.77 10.22
CA CYS A 3 16.02 18.47 10.40
C CYS A 3 14.99 17.51 10.99
N PHE A 4 14.27 17.95 12.01
CA PHE A 4 13.12 17.25 12.56
C PHE A 4 11.84 17.81 11.93
N ALA A 5 11.14 16.98 11.15
CA ALA A 5 9.88 17.34 10.53
C ALA A 5 8.71 16.74 11.32
N SER A 6 7.75 17.58 11.73
CA SER A 6 6.48 17.11 12.31
C SER A 6 5.67 16.31 11.28
N GLN A 7 4.70 15.54 11.75
CA GLN A 7 3.85 14.75 10.86
C GLN A 7 3.06 15.63 9.87
N ASP A 8 2.68 16.85 10.27
CA ASP A 8 2.00 17.80 9.38
C ASP A 8 2.94 18.34 8.29
N VAL A 9 4.22 18.59 8.61
CA VAL A 9 5.22 18.96 7.59
C VAL A 9 5.42 17.82 6.60
N GLN A 10 5.50 16.58 7.08
CA GLN A 10 5.61 15.41 6.22
C GLN A 10 4.37 15.22 5.35
N LEU A 11 3.16 15.43 5.90
CA LEU A 11 1.91 15.40 5.16
C LEU A 11 1.93 16.42 4.02
N LEU A 12 2.30 17.67 4.29
CA LEU A 12 2.39 18.71 3.25
C LEU A 12 3.37 18.34 2.13
N GLN A 13 4.50 17.70 2.45
CA GLN A 13 5.46 17.22 1.45
C GLN A 13 4.88 16.08 0.60
N VAL A 14 4.19 15.13 1.22
CA VAL A 14 3.52 14.04 0.51
C VAL A 14 2.45 14.59 -0.42
N LEU A 15 1.61 15.52 0.05
CA LEU A 15 0.56 16.14 -0.75
C LEU A 15 1.14 16.88 -1.97
N LYS A 16 2.21 17.66 -1.77
CA LYS A 16 2.89 18.33 -2.90
C LYS A 16 3.41 17.33 -3.94
N ASN A 17 4.04 16.25 -3.51
CA ASN A 17 4.54 15.22 -4.41
C ASN A 17 3.41 14.45 -5.11
N TYR A 18 2.30 14.24 -4.41
CA TYR A 18 1.10 13.59 -4.95
C TYR A 18 0.45 14.44 -6.06
N GLU A 19 0.41 15.77 -5.89
CA GLU A 19 -0.11 16.68 -6.94
C GLU A 19 0.75 16.69 -8.21
N MET A 20 2.04 16.39 -8.10
CA MET A 20 2.95 16.29 -9.24
C MET A 20 2.82 14.98 -10.03
N LYS A 21 1.98 14.05 -9.57
CA LYS A 21 1.75 12.78 -10.26
C LYS A 21 0.88 12.98 -11.49
N ARG A 22 1.20 12.23 -12.54
CA ARG A 22 0.65 12.45 -13.89
C ARG A 22 -0.81 12.01 -14.00
N ASP A 23 -1.12 10.88 -13.39
CA ASP A 23 -2.43 10.22 -13.44
C ASP A 23 -2.69 9.46 -12.14
N ASP A 24 -3.87 8.88 -12.03
CA ASP A 24 -4.31 8.17 -10.83
C ASP A 24 -3.51 6.90 -10.55
N LEU A 25 -2.98 6.25 -11.60
CA LEU A 25 -2.12 5.08 -11.42
C LEU A 25 -0.78 5.47 -10.81
N ASP A 26 -0.15 6.55 -11.27
CA ASP A 26 1.08 7.08 -10.70
C ASP A 26 0.85 7.57 -9.25
N ARG A 27 -0.33 8.14 -8.96
CA ARG A 27 -0.76 8.46 -7.58
C ARG A 27 -0.91 7.21 -6.72
N TYR A 28 -1.53 6.16 -7.25
CA TYR A 28 -1.67 4.87 -6.57
C TYR A 28 -0.29 4.28 -6.23
N VAL A 29 0.60 4.18 -7.22
CA VAL A 29 1.97 3.67 -7.02
C VAL A 29 2.73 4.50 -5.99
N PHE A 30 2.56 5.82 -6.01
CA PHE A 30 3.16 6.71 -5.02
C PHE A 30 2.64 6.45 -3.60
N LEU A 31 1.33 6.34 -3.41
CA LEU A 31 0.72 6.08 -2.09
C LEU A 31 1.04 4.67 -1.57
N MET A 32 1.04 3.65 -2.43
CA MET A 32 1.48 2.29 -2.06
C MET A 32 2.96 2.27 -1.66
N GLY A 33 3.80 3.05 -2.35
CA GLY A 33 5.17 3.26 -1.96
C GLY A 33 5.30 3.94 -0.60
N LEU A 34 4.45 4.92 -0.28
CA LEU A 34 4.43 5.55 1.04
C LEU A 34 4.08 4.55 2.14
N GLN A 35 3.07 3.70 1.92
CA GLN A 35 2.69 2.67 2.87
C GLN A 35 3.85 1.68 3.16
N ASP A 36 4.75 1.43 2.21
CA ASP A 36 5.90 0.51 2.38
C ASP A 36 7.03 1.12 3.22
N HIS A 37 7.09 2.45 3.26
CA HIS A 37 8.15 3.19 3.94
C HIS A 37 7.72 3.74 5.31
N ASN A 38 6.48 4.25 5.40
CA ASN A 38 5.95 4.87 6.60
C ASN A 38 4.44 4.68 6.67
N GLU A 39 4.03 3.55 7.23
CA GLU A 39 2.63 3.15 7.39
C GLU A 39 1.80 4.18 8.18
N LYS A 40 2.37 4.77 9.25
CA LYS A 40 1.67 5.81 10.03
C LYS A 40 1.38 7.05 9.20
N LEU A 41 2.33 7.49 8.40
CA LEU A 41 2.15 8.65 7.52
C LEU A 41 1.17 8.34 6.38
N PHE A 42 1.19 7.12 5.84
CA PHE A 42 0.21 6.67 4.85
C PHE A 42 -1.22 6.82 5.38
N TYR A 43 -1.54 6.24 6.54
CA TYR A 43 -2.89 6.37 7.11
C TYR A 43 -3.22 7.82 7.51
N ARG A 44 -2.23 8.62 7.93
CA ARG A 44 -2.43 10.06 8.18
C ARG A 44 -2.83 10.84 6.92
N VAL A 45 -2.25 10.50 5.77
CA VAL A 45 -2.60 11.10 4.48
C VAL A 45 -4.02 10.72 4.10
N LEU A 46 -4.35 9.43 4.14
CA LEU A 46 -5.70 8.96 3.81
C LEU A 46 -6.77 9.61 4.69
N THR A 47 -6.53 9.70 6.01
CA THR A 47 -7.48 10.29 6.96
C THR A 47 -7.56 11.81 6.90
N SER A 48 -6.62 12.48 6.23
CA SER A 48 -6.68 13.93 6.04
C SER A 48 -7.77 14.37 5.06
N ASP A 49 -8.11 13.51 4.09
CA ASP A 49 -9.15 13.73 3.08
C ASP A 49 -9.55 12.39 2.46
N VAL A 50 -10.38 11.63 3.18
CA VAL A 50 -10.75 10.26 2.79
C VAL A 50 -11.44 10.25 1.43
N GLU A 51 -12.35 11.18 1.17
CA GLU A 51 -13.09 11.27 -0.09
C GLU A 51 -12.17 11.44 -1.29
N ARG A 52 -11.10 12.23 -1.14
CA ARG A 52 -10.09 12.42 -2.19
C ARG A 52 -9.23 11.19 -2.44
N PHE A 53 -8.81 10.48 -1.39
CA PHE A 53 -7.83 9.39 -1.53
C PHE A 53 -8.46 8.03 -1.78
N MET A 54 -9.69 7.79 -1.33
CA MET A 54 -10.39 6.52 -1.54
C MET A 54 -10.48 6.10 -3.02
N PRO A 55 -10.87 6.95 -3.98
CA PRO A 55 -10.95 6.53 -5.39
C PRO A 55 -9.58 6.17 -5.99
N ILE A 56 -8.48 6.60 -5.37
CA ILE A 56 -7.11 6.29 -5.81
C ILE A 56 -6.65 4.95 -5.26
N ILE A 57 -6.83 4.69 -3.96
CA ILE A 57 -6.38 3.44 -3.32
C ILE A 57 -7.40 2.30 -3.41
N TYR A 58 -8.61 2.61 -3.86
CA TYR A 58 -9.70 1.66 -4.05
C TYR A 58 -10.31 1.84 -5.45
N THR A 59 -11.58 1.50 -5.64
CA THR A 59 -12.27 1.62 -6.92
C THR A 59 -12.39 3.09 -7.35
N PRO A 60 -12.11 3.44 -8.62
CA PRO A 60 -11.83 2.53 -9.73
C PRO A 60 -10.34 2.17 -9.92
N THR A 61 -9.41 2.96 -9.38
CA THR A 61 -7.98 2.89 -9.71
C THR A 61 -7.31 1.58 -9.30
N VAL A 62 -7.74 0.97 -8.20
CA VAL A 62 -7.22 -0.36 -7.79
C VAL A 62 -7.47 -1.42 -8.86
N GLY A 63 -8.57 -1.32 -9.61
CA GLY A 63 -8.86 -2.25 -10.71
C GLY A 63 -7.85 -2.12 -11.85
N LEU A 64 -7.50 -0.89 -12.23
CA LEU A 64 -6.44 -0.63 -13.20
C LEU A 64 -5.07 -1.11 -12.69
N ALA A 65 -4.78 -0.87 -11.40
CA ALA A 65 -3.55 -1.35 -10.78
C ALA A 65 -3.46 -2.88 -10.77
N CYS A 66 -4.57 -3.60 -10.54
CA CYS A 66 -4.63 -5.06 -10.66
C CYS A 66 -4.35 -5.53 -12.09
N GLN A 67 -4.95 -4.87 -13.11
CA GLN A 67 -4.70 -5.20 -14.52
C GLN A 67 -3.23 -5.03 -14.92
N GLN A 68 -2.53 -4.06 -14.31
CA GLN A 68 -1.13 -3.74 -14.60
C GLN A 68 -0.16 -4.21 -13.50
N TYR A 69 -0.61 -5.08 -12.58
CA TYR A 69 0.11 -5.38 -11.33
C TYR A 69 1.54 -5.84 -11.57
N GLY A 70 1.76 -6.73 -12.55
CA GLY A 70 3.09 -7.23 -12.89
C GLY A 70 4.06 -6.14 -13.39
N LEU A 71 3.56 -5.08 -14.02
CA LEU A 71 4.38 -3.98 -14.54
C LEU A 71 4.76 -2.97 -13.45
N ILE A 72 3.82 -2.70 -12.53
CA ILE A 72 4.00 -1.70 -11.46
C ILE A 72 4.55 -2.31 -10.17
N PHE A 73 4.79 -3.63 -10.15
CA PHE A 73 5.28 -4.35 -8.98
C PHE A 73 6.61 -3.79 -8.48
N ARG A 74 6.70 -3.55 -7.16
CA ARG A 74 7.92 -3.05 -6.52
C ARG A 74 8.31 -3.87 -5.29
N ARG A 75 7.36 -4.04 -4.37
CA ARG A 75 7.52 -4.84 -3.16
C ARG A 75 6.29 -5.72 -2.97
N PRO A 76 6.47 -6.99 -2.59
CA PRO A 76 5.33 -7.86 -2.30
C PRO A 76 4.61 -7.35 -1.05
N ARG A 77 3.27 -7.38 -1.09
CA ARG A 77 2.41 -7.16 0.07
C ARG A 77 1.48 -8.34 0.25
N GLY A 78 1.27 -8.72 1.49
CA GLY A 78 0.50 -9.90 1.84
C GLY A 78 1.27 -11.19 1.56
N LEU A 79 0.54 -12.28 1.56
CA LEU A 79 1.08 -13.63 1.43
C LEU A 79 0.53 -14.27 0.16
N PHE A 80 1.40 -14.90 -0.62
CA PHE A 80 1.03 -15.64 -1.81
C PHE A 80 1.09 -17.12 -1.50
N ILE A 81 -0.03 -17.82 -1.74
CA ILE A 81 -0.14 -19.27 -1.54
C ILE A 81 -0.64 -19.86 -2.85
N THR A 82 0.10 -20.82 -3.38
CA THR A 82 -0.19 -21.47 -4.65
C THR A 82 -0.73 -22.89 -4.43
N ILE A 83 -1.27 -23.49 -5.49
CA ILE A 83 -1.68 -24.91 -5.45
C ILE A 83 -0.50 -25.86 -5.15
N HIS A 84 0.74 -25.43 -5.43
CA HIS A 84 1.94 -26.22 -5.20
C HIS A 84 2.37 -26.23 -3.71
N ASP A 85 1.84 -25.32 -2.90
CA ASP A 85 2.09 -25.27 -1.46
C ASP A 85 1.20 -26.24 -0.65
N ARG A 86 0.41 -27.07 -1.35
CA ARG A 86 -0.46 -28.08 -0.73
C ARG A 86 0.37 -28.99 0.19
N GLY A 87 -0.09 -29.12 1.44
CA GLY A 87 0.61 -29.86 2.49
C GLY A 87 1.62 -29.04 3.31
N HIS A 88 1.95 -27.82 2.88
CA HIS A 88 2.96 -26.97 3.52
C HIS A 88 2.43 -25.57 3.92
N ILE A 89 1.11 -25.34 3.79
CA ILE A 89 0.47 -24.04 4.07
C ILE A 89 0.76 -23.55 5.50
N SER A 90 0.71 -24.43 6.50
CA SER A 90 0.97 -24.06 7.90
C SER A 90 2.41 -23.53 8.09
N THR A 91 3.38 -24.17 7.45
CA THR A 91 4.78 -23.72 7.43
C THR A 91 4.93 -22.37 6.72
N LEU A 92 4.23 -22.19 5.61
CA LEU A 92 4.25 -20.93 4.87
C LEU A 92 3.69 -19.76 5.70
N LEU A 93 2.57 -19.97 6.39
CA LEU A 93 1.97 -18.98 7.29
C LEU A 93 2.92 -18.56 8.43
N GLN A 94 3.78 -19.47 8.91
CA GLN A 94 4.75 -19.15 9.96
C GLN A 94 5.85 -18.17 9.50
N ASN A 95 6.09 -18.05 8.19
CA ASN A 95 7.02 -17.08 7.62
C ASN A 95 6.52 -15.63 7.70
N TRP A 96 5.21 -15.41 7.97
CA TRP A 96 4.69 -14.07 8.16
C TRP A 96 5.29 -13.45 9.45
N PRO A 97 5.78 -12.20 9.39
CA PRO A 97 6.49 -11.59 10.51
C PRO A 97 5.56 -11.31 11.70
N GLU A 98 4.33 -10.89 11.43
CA GLU A 98 3.35 -10.56 12.47
C GLU A 98 2.69 -11.82 13.04
N LYS A 99 2.59 -11.88 14.37
CA LYS A 99 2.08 -13.09 15.07
C LYS A 99 0.63 -12.97 15.54
N ASP A 100 0.16 -11.76 15.85
CA ASP A 100 -1.22 -11.50 16.27
C ASP A 100 -2.07 -11.04 15.07
N ILE A 101 -2.48 -11.99 14.23
CA ILE A 101 -3.34 -11.73 13.08
C ILE A 101 -4.81 -11.85 13.51
N ARG A 102 -5.56 -10.76 13.38
CA ARG A 102 -6.99 -10.71 13.78
C ARG A 102 -7.96 -10.62 12.62
N ALA A 103 -7.46 -10.33 11.43
CA ALA A 103 -8.26 -10.20 10.21
C ALA A 103 -7.47 -10.72 9.01
N VAL A 104 -8.15 -11.43 8.12
CA VAL A 104 -7.61 -11.94 6.85
C VAL A 104 -8.58 -11.56 5.74
N CYS A 105 -8.05 -10.95 4.69
CA CYS A 105 -8.74 -10.78 3.41
C CYS A 105 -8.02 -11.68 2.39
N VAL A 106 -8.78 -12.53 1.69
CA VAL A 106 -8.23 -13.51 0.75
C VAL A 106 -9.01 -13.45 -0.57
N THR A 107 -8.29 -13.63 -1.67
CA THR A 107 -8.81 -13.76 -3.04
C THR A 107 -8.07 -14.89 -3.74
N ASP A 108 -8.69 -15.48 -4.74
CA ASP A 108 -8.11 -16.47 -5.66
C ASP A 108 -7.54 -15.86 -6.94
#